data_AF-A0AAW3TJ21-F1
#
_entry.id   AF-A0AAW3TJ21-F1
#
_cell.length_a   1.000
_cell.length_b   1.000
_cell.length_c   1.000
_cell.angle_alpha   90.00
_cell.angle_beta   90.00
_cell.angle_gamma   90.00
#
_symmetry.space_group_name_H-M   'P 1'
#
loop_
_entity.id
_entity.type
_entity.pdbx_description
1 polymer ?
#
loop_
_entity_poly.entity_id
_entity_poly.type
_entity_poly.pdbx_seq_one_letter_code
_entity_poly.pdbx_strand_id
1 'polypeptide(L)'
;MRIFQVGLLCLALFVQYRLWFGHNGLQDYTRLKGAVTSHHQTNEKLIKRNKVLKADIEDLKLGQEGIEERARNELGMIKPDETFIRVLPGKQYDK
;
A
#
# COMPACT_ATOMS: atom_id res chain seq x y z
N MET A 1 -50.19 38.96 14.40
CA MET A 1 -49.83 37.55 14.60
C MET A 1 -49.64 36.75 13.32
N ARG A 2 -50.52 36.82 12.31
CA ARG A 2 -50.39 36.00 11.08
C ARG A 2 -49.17 36.29 10.21
N ILE A 3 -48.72 37.56 10.16
CA ILE A 3 -47.54 37.97 9.39
C ILE A 3 -46.26 37.31 9.93
N PHE A 4 -46.16 37.16 11.26
CA PHE A 4 -45.04 36.46 11.89
C PHE A 4 -45.02 34.96 11.53
N GLN A 5 -46.20 34.33 11.47
CA GLN A 5 -46.31 32.93 11.06
C GLN A 5 -45.89 32.72 9.61
N VAL A 6 -46.27 33.63 8.70
CA VAL A 6 -45.86 33.59 7.30
C VAL A 6 -44.34 33.82 7.16
N GLY A 7 -43.78 34.77 7.92
CA GLY A 7 -42.33 34.99 7.96
C GLY A 7 -41.56 33.75 8.43
N LEU A 8 -42.03 33.10 9.50
CA LEU A 8 -41.45 31.86 10.01
C LEU A 8 -41.54 30.72 8.99
N LEU A 9 -42.67 30.61 8.28
CA LEU A 9 -42.89 29.57 7.28
C LEU A 9 -42.00 29.77 6.05
N CYS A 10 -41.83 31.01 5.58
CA CYS A 10 -40.90 31.34 4.50
C CYS A 10 -39.44 31.04 4.90
N LEU A 11 -39.05 31.37 6.13
CA LEU A 11 -37.71 31.05 6.66
C LEU A 11 -37.49 29.53 6.70
N ALA A 12 -38.48 28.78 7.21
CA ALA A 12 -38.42 27.33 7.26
C ALA A 12 -38.27 26.71 5.87
N LEU A 13 -39.06 27.16 4.89
CA LEU A 13 -38.97 26.68 3.51
C LEU A 13 -37.61 27.04 2.87
N PHE A 14 -37.07 28.22 3.13
CA PHE A 14 -35.75 28.62 2.65
C PHE A 14 -34.63 27.71 3.20
N VAL A 15 -34.70 27.38 4.49
CA VAL A 15 -33.74 26.46 5.13
C VAL A 15 -33.87 25.04 4.56
N GLN A 16 -35.10 24.54 4.39
CA GLN A 16 -35.35 23.23 3.78
C GLN A 16 -34.80 23.16 2.35
N TYR A 17 -35.07 24.19 1.53
CA TYR A 17 -34.57 24.28 0.16
C TYR A 17 -33.03 24.28 0.12
N ARG A 18 -32.39 25.08 0.98
CA ARG A 18 -30.93 25.15 1.07
C ARG A 18 -30.29 23.87 1.61
N LEU A 19 -31.02 23.09 2.42
CA LEU A 19 -30.52 21.81 2.94
C LEU A 19 -30.59 20.68 1.90
N TRP A 20 -31.58 20.73 1.00
CA TRP A 20 -31.69 19.79 -0.12
C TRP A 20 -30.81 20.16 -1.33
N PHE A 21 -30.76 21.44 -1.70
CA PHE A 21 -30.10 21.92 -2.94
C PHE A 21 -28.86 22.77 -2.71
N GLY A 22 -28.46 23.03 -1.45
CA GLY A 22 -27.27 23.81 -1.15
C GLY A 22 -25.98 23.04 -1.42
N HIS A 23 -24.88 23.77 -1.60
CA HIS A 23 -23.52 23.29 -1.86
C HIS A 23 -22.91 22.35 -0.80
N ASN A 24 -23.67 22.00 0.25
CA ASN A 24 -23.34 21.06 1.33
C ASN A 24 -24.51 20.06 1.57
N GLY A 25 -25.40 19.88 0.59
CA GLY A 25 -26.58 19.03 0.69
C GLY A 25 -26.24 17.54 0.73
N LEU A 26 -27.23 16.71 1.10
CA LEU A 26 -27.11 15.24 1.20
C LEU A 26 -26.51 14.60 -0.07
N GLN A 27 -26.72 15.22 -1.23
CA GLN A 27 -26.26 14.76 -2.52
C GLN A 27 -24.73 14.84 -2.68
N ASP A 28 -24.09 15.92 -2.20
CA ASP A 28 -22.63 16.03 -2.24
C ASP A 28 -21.95 15.09 -1.23
N TYR A 29 -22.57 14.85 -0.07
CA TYR A 29 -22.08 13.87 0.89
C TYR A 29 -22.12 12.44 0.33
N THR A 30 -23.18 12.06 -0.38
CA THR A 30 -23.26 10.74 -1.04
C THR A 30 -22.27 10.60 -2.19
N ARG A 31 -22.03 11.67 -2.96
CA ARG A 31 -21.03 11.67 -4.05
C ARG A 31 -19.60 11.58 -3.52
N LEU A 32 -19.27 12.35 -2.48
CA LEU A 32 -17.93 12.32 -1.86
C LEU A 32 -17.68 10.99 -1.14
N LYS A 33 -18.69 10.43 -0.46
CA LYS A 33 -18.61 9.08 0.13
C LYS A 33 -18.40 8.01 -0.94
N GLY A 34 -19.08 8.12 -2.08
CA GLY A 34 -18.91 7.23 -3.23
C GLY A 34 -17.49 7.24 -3.81
N ALA A 35 -16.88 8.41 -3.94
CA ALA A 35 -15.51 8.56 -4.41
C ALA A 35 -14.49 7.90 -3.45
N VAL A 36 -14.65 8.10 -2.14
CA VAL A 36 -13.77 7.51 -1.11
C VAL A 36 -13.83 5.97 -1.14
N THR A 37 -15.01 5.37 -1.33
CA THR A 37 -15.13 3.91 -1.45
C THR A 37 -14.42 3.34 -2.69
N SER A 38 -14.46 4.05 -3.83
CA SER A 38 -13.78 3.61 -5.06
C SER A 38 -12.25 3.65 -4.93
N HIS A 39 -11.74 4.71 -4.29
CA HIS A 39 -10.32 4.83 -4.01
C HIS A 39 -9.83 3.77 -3.01
N HIS A 40 -10.64 3.43 -2.01
CA HIS A 40 -10.28 2.38 -1.04
C HIS A 40 -10.17 1.00 -1.69
N GLN A 41 -11.13 0.62 -2.54
CA GLN A 41 -11.09 -0.65 -3.28
C GLN A 41 -9.88 -0.77 -4.20
N THR A 42 -9.54 0.32 -4.90
CA THR A 42 -8.36 0.34 -5.78
C THR A 42 -7.08 0.21 -4.97
N ASN A 43 -6.99 0.91 -3.84
CA ASN A 43 -5.80 0.87 -2.98
C ASN A 43 -5.60 -0.52 -2.35
N GLU A 44 -6.67 -1.17 -1.86
CA GLU A 44 -6.58 -2.54 -1.35
C GLU A 44 -6.07 -3.53 -2.41
N LYS A 45 -6.52 -3.40 -3.66
CA LYS A 45 -6.05 -4.24 -4.77
C LYS A 45 -4.57 -4.02 -5.05
N LEU A 46 -4.10 -2.77 -5.01
CA LEU A 46 -2.69 -2.43 -5.19
C LEU A 46 -1.82 -2.94 -4.04
N ILE A 47 -2.28 -2.84 -2.79
CA ILE A 47 -1.60 -3.38 -1.60
C ILE A 47 -1.44 -4.89 -1.71
N LYS A 48 -2.49 -5.62 -2.09
CA LYS A 48 -2.44 -7.07 -2.29
C LYS A 48 -1.42 -7.46 -3.36
N ARG A 49 -1.41 -6.78 -4.51
CA ARG A 49 -0.43 -7.01 -5.59
C ARG A 49 1.00 -6.72 -5.16
N ASN A 50 1.23 -5.60 -4.46
CA ASN A 50 2.53 -5.26 -3.92
C ASN A 50 3.04 -6.32 -2.94
N LYS A 51 2.16 -6.86 -2.08
CA LYS A 51 2.53 -7.91 -1.13
C LYS A 51 2.99 -9.18 -1.84
N VAL A 52 2.28 -9.60 -2.87
CA VAL A 52 2.67 -10.77 -3.70
C VAL A 52 4.01 -10.52 -4.38
N LEU A 53 4.15 -9.39 -5.09
CA LEU A 53 5.40 -9.06 -5.79
C LEU A 53 6.60 -8.96 -4.86
N LYS A 54 6.42 -8.43 -3.64
CA LYS A 54 7.49 -8.40 -2.64
C LYS A 54 7.91 -9.79 -2.20
N ALA A 55 6.94 -10.68 -1.96
CA ALA A 55 7.24 -12.07 -1.63
C ALA A 55 7.97 -12.77 -2.78
N ASP A 56 7.54 -12.54 -4.03
CA ASP A 56 8.21 -13.11 -5.21
C ASP A 56 9.67 -12.61 -5.33
N ILE A 57 9.90 -11.31 -5.09
CA ILE A 57 11.26 -10.73 -5.09
C ILE A 57 12.12 -11.34 -3.98
N GLU A 58 11.55 -11.51 -2.78
CA GLU A 58 12.26 -12.09 -1.64
C GLU A 58 12.62 -13.56 -1.91
N ASP A 59 11.68 -14.34 -2.46
CA ASP A 59 11.92 -15.73 -2.87
C ASP A 59 12.96 -15.84 -3.98
N LEU A 60 12.91 -14.97 -4.99
CA LEU A 60 13.91 -14.92 -6.07
C LEU A 60 15.30 -14.55 -5.54
N LYS A 61 15.39 -13.63 -4.57
CA LYS A 61 16.67 -13.26 -3.93
C LYS A 61 17.23 -14.41 -3.11
N LEU A 62 16.42 -15.01 -2.25
CA LEU A 62 16.81 -16.16 -1.44
C LEU A 62 17.22 -17.36 -2.31
N GLY A 63 16.50 -17.59 -3.41
CA GLY A 63 16.83 -18.62 -4.38
C GLY A 63 18.15 -18.35 -5.11
N GLN A 64 18.40 -17.12 -5.55
CA GLN A 64 19.66 -16.75 -6.23
C GLN A 64 20.86 -16.77 -5.28
N GLU A 65 20.72 -16.21 -4.08
CA GLU A 65 21.77 -16.23 -3.04
C GLU A 65 22.08 -17.68 -2.62
N GLY A 66 21.04 -18.51 -2.44
CA GLY A 66 21.22 -19.94 -2.12
C GLY A 66 21.90 -20.74 -3.22
N ILE A 67 21.65 -20.43 -4.50
CA ILE A 67 22.33 -21.07 -5.64
C ILE A 67 23.79 -20.61 -5.74
N GLU A 68 24.08 -19.32 -5.54
CA GLU A 68 25.44 -18.80 -5.59
C GLU A 68 26.29 -19.31 -4.42
N GLU A 69 25.75 -19.34 -3.19
CA GLU A 69 26.44 -19.96 -2.06
C GLU A 69 26.75 -21.43 -2.32
N ARG A 70 25.79 -22.20 -2.85
CA ARG A 70 25.98 -23.61 -3.17
C ARG A 70 27.02 -23.81 -4.27
N ALA A 71 26.97 -23.04 -5.35
CA ALA A 71 27.94 -23.11 -6.44
C ALA A 71 29.36 -22.75 -5.99
N ARG A 72 29.50 -21.77 -5.09
CA ARG A 72 30.80 -21.35 -4.53
C ARG A 72 31.34 -22.35 -3.49
N ASN A 73 30.50 -22.82 -2.58
CA ASN A 73 30.93 -23.69 -1.47
C ASN A 73 31.05 -25.17 -1.83
N GLU A 74 30.13 -25.71 -2.66
CA GLU A 74 30.11 -27.13 -3.03
C GLU A 74 30.88 -27.40 -4.33
N LEU A 75 30.75 -26.52 -5.33
CA LEU A 75 31.35 -26.73 -6.66
C LEU A 75 32.63 -25.92 -6.89
N GLY A 76 32.99 -25.02 -5.98
CA GLY A 76 34.19 -24.17 -6.12
C GLY A 76 34.15 -23.25 -7.33
N MET A 77 32.94 -22.94 -7.84
CA MET A 77 32.79 -22.10 -9.03
C MET A 77 33.16 -20.65 -8.71
N ILE A 78 33.97 -20.06 -9.59
CA ILE A 78 34.39 -18.66 -9.55
C ILE A 78 34.03 -17.98 -10.88
N LYS A 79 33.61 -16.71 -10.84
CA LYS A 79 33.31 -15.92 -12.05
C LYS A 79 34.62 -15.58 -12.80
N PRO A 80 34.57 -15.38 -14.13
CA PRO A 80 35.71 -14.83 -14.87
C PRO A 80 36.09 -13.46 -14.29
N ASP A 81 37.38 -13.23 -14.04
CA ASP A 81 37.94 -12.01 -13.43
C ASP A 81 37.63 -11.75 -11.93
N GLU A 82 37.25 -12.76 -11.13
CA GLU A 82 37.15 -12.61 -9.67
C GLU A 82 38.31 -13.26 -8.90
N THR A 83 38.76 -12.60 -7.83
CA THR A 83 39.70 -13.18 -6.86
C THR A 83 38.93 -13.68 -5.64
N PHE A 84 38.72 -14.99 -5.54
CA PHE A 84 38.02 -15.61 -4.41
C PHE A 84 38.98 -15.93 -3.25
N ILE A 85 38.74 -15.33 -2.07
CA ILE A 85 39.55 -15.54 -0.87
C ILE A 85 38.74 -16.38 0.13
N ARG A 86 39.20 -17.61 0.42
CA ARG A 86 38.62 -18.46 1.46
C ARG A 86 39.48 -18.40 2.72
N VAL A 87 38.96 -17.78 3.77
CA VAL A 87 39.63 -17.75 5.08
C VAL A 87 39.37 -19.08 5.79
N LEU A 88 40.39 -19.93 5.88
CA LEU A 88 40.33 -21.13 6.70
C LEU A 88 40.68 -20.75 8.15
N PRO A 89 39.95 -21.25 9.17
CA PRO A 89 40.35 -21.06 10.55
C PRO A 89 41.75 -21.65 10.74
N GLY A 90 42.67 -20.84 11.26
CA GLY A 90 44.05 -21.24 11.47
C GLY A 90 44.10 -22.49 12.35
N LYS A 91 44.90 -23.48 11.95
CA LYS A 91 45.18 -24.66 12.79
C LYS A 91 45.62 -24.17 14.16
N GLN A 92 44.77 -24.33 15.17
CA GLN A 92 45.24 -24.33 16.56
C GLN A 92 46.20 -25.49 16.68
N TYR A 93 47.50 -25.18 16.67
CA TYR A 93 48.51 -26.10 17.16
C TYR A 93 48.30 -26.21 18.66
N ASP A 94 47.59 -27.25 19.06
CA ASP A 94 47.51 -27.71 20.44
C ASP A 94 48.93 -28.15 20.84
N LYS A 95 49.46 -27.56 21.93
CA LYS A 95 50.78 -27.86 22.48
C LYS A 95 50.67 -28.82 23.65
#